data_AF-A0A0S8F4N0-F1
#
_entry.id   AF-A0A0S8F4N0-F1
#
_cell.length_a   1.000
_cell.length_b   1.000
_cell.length_c   1.000
_cell.angle_alpha   90.00
_cell.angle_beta   90.00
_cell.angle_gamma   90.00
#
_symmetry.space_group_name_H-M   'P 1'
#
loop_
_entity.id
_entity.type
_entity.pdbx_description
1 polymer ?
#
loop_
_entity_poly.entity_id
_entity_poly.type
_entity_poly.pdbx_seq_one_letter_code
_entity_poly.pdbx_strand_id
1 'polypeptide(L)'
;MGRSYYCPHCRRMLNPGTKVIFLVENGKDREMVLLSAKLGEYSVVHSRSMTFQEGKVYTFRCPICRADLTSSLDENLVDILTQTDDEMLVRVSFSRVFGEQATFLRAPDGVNRYGQHASRYDSVNFFGEASDPED
;
A
#
# COMPACT_ATOMS: atom_id res chain seq x y z
N MET A 1 -1.34 19.81 4.83
CA MET A 1 -0.81 19.11 3.65
C MET A 1 -1.11 17.63 3.80
N GLY A 2 -1.41 16.92 2.71
CA GLY A 2 -1.57 15.45 2.76
C GLY A 2 -0.22 14.75 2.87
N ARG A 3 -0.21 13.52 3.36
CA ARG A 3 0.99 12.67 3.47
C ARG A 3 1.47 12.26 2.08
N SER A 4 2.78 12.31 1.81
CA SER A 4 3.38 11.90 0.53
C SER A 4 3.80 10.43 0.56
N TYR A 5 3.51 9.72 -0.52
CA TYR A 5 3.79 8.30 -0.71
C TYR A 5 4.65 8.08 -1.94
N TYR A 6 5.52 7.07 -1.86
CA TYR A 6 6.53 6.77 -2.87
C TYR A 6 6.58 5.27 -3.14
N CYS A 7 6.95 4.91 -4.37
CA CYS A 7 7.20 3.53 -4.74
C CYS A 7 8.50 3.03 -4.08
N PRO A 8 8.53 1.83 -3.46
CA PRO A 8 9.75 1.28 -2.88
C PRO A 8 10.82 0.94 -3.93
N HIS A 9 10.40 0.60 -5.15
CA HIS A 9 11.32 0.18 -6.22
C HIS A 9 11.94 1.35 -7.00
N CYS A 10 11.15 2.35 -7.39
CA CYS A 10 11.65 3.47 -8.20
C CYS A 10 11.74 4.81 -7.44
N ARG A 11 11.34 4.84 -6.17
CA ARG A 11 11.37 6.01 -5.27
C ARG A 11 10.60 7.24 -5.78
N ARG A 12 9.82 7.11 -6.86
CA ARG A 12 8.97 8.19 -7.38
C ARG A 12 7.66 8.30 -6.62
N MET A 13 7.15 9.52 -6.56
CA MET A 13 5.91 9.89 -5.86
C MET A 13 4.68 9.23 -6.50
N LEU A 14 3.80 8.69 -5.66
CA LEU A 14 2.55 8.02 -6.03
C LEU A 14 1.30 8.88 -5.85
N ASN A 15 1.42 10.01 -5.13
CA ASN A 15 0.32 10.95 -4.89
C ASN A 15 0.77 12.42 -5.00
N PRO A 16 0.91 12.97 -6.21
CA PRO A 16 1.14 14.41 -6.38
C PRO A 16 -0.03 15.28 -5.87
N GLY A 17 -1.18 14.68 -5.52
CA GLY A 17 -2.33 15.34 -4.91
C GLY A 17 -2.81 14.63 -3.63
N THR A 18 -4.13 14.51 -3.46
CA THR A 18 -4.73 13.95 -2.23
C THR A 18 -4.98 12.44 -2.26
N LYS A 19 -4.78 11.80 -3.41
CA LYS A 19 -5.03 10.38 -3.63
C LYS A 19 -3.77 9.65 -4.09
N VAL A 20 -3.58 8.44 -3.57
CA VAL A 20 -2.49 7.54 -3.97
C VAL A 20 -2.95 6.72 -5.17
N ILE A 21 -2.17 6.78 -6.25
CA ILE A 21 -2.53 6.21 -7.55
C ILE A 21 -1.80 4.88 -7.73
N PHE A 22 -2.55 3.85 -8.09
CA PHE A 22 -2.03 2.52 -8.39
C PHE A 22 -2.53 2.04 -9.75
N LEU A 23 -1.72 1.21 -10.42
CA LEU A 23 -2.21 0.33 -11.47
C LEU A 23 -2.62 -0.99 -10.82
N VAL A 24 -3.90 -1.35 -10.89
CA VAL A 24 -4.44 -2.57 -10.31
C VAL A 24 -4.78 -3.57 -11.42
N GLU A 25 -4.34 -4.81 -11.25
CA GLU A 25 -4.48 -5.86 -12.26
C GLU A 25 -5.26 -7.08 -11.73
N ASN A 26 -6.01 -7.70 -12.62
CA ASN A 26 -6.68 -8.98 -12.42
C ASN A 26 -6.58 -9.80 -13.71
N GLY A 27 -5.53 -10.63 -13.82
CA GLY A 27 -5.24 -11.38 -15.03
C GLY A 27 -4.91 -10.44 -16.21
N LYS A 28 -5.81 -10.35 -17.19
CA LYS A 28 -5.65 -9.46 -18.36
C LYS A 28 -6.22 -8.06 -18.13
N ASP A 29 -7.11 -7.91 -17.15
CA ASP A 29 -7.77 -6.64 -16.85
C ASP A 29 -6.84 -5.76 -16.03
N ARG A 30 -6.83 -4.45 -16.33
CA ARG A 30 -6.01 -3.46 -15.63
C ARG A 30 -6.76 -2.15 -15.50
N GLU A 31 -6.60 -1.50 -14.36
CA GLU A 31 -7.29 -0.26 -14.07
C GLU A 31 -6.49 0.66 -13.15
N MET A 32 -6.67 1.98 -13.30
CA MET A 32 -6.15 2.93 -12.33
C MET A 32 -7.08 3.04 -11.12
N VAL A 33 -6.53 2.80 -9.93
CA VAL A 33 -7.25 2.93 -8.66
C VAL A 33 -6.62 4.05 -7.83
N LEU A 34 -7.46 4.89 -7.27
CA LEU A 34 -7.10 6.02 -6.43
C LEU A 34 -7.60 5.78 -5.01
N LEU A 35 -6.67 5.68 -4.06
CA LEU A 35 -6.95 5.49 -2.64
C LEU A 35 -6.75 6.79 -1.86
N SER A 36 -7.42 6.95 -0.71
CA SER A 36 -7.12 8.08 0.18
C SER A 36 -5.67 8.05 0.66
N ALA A 37 -5.03 9.22 0.71
CA ALA A 37 -3.71 9.37 1.34
C ALA A 37 -3.79 9.35 2.89
N LYS A 38 -5.00 9.43 3.47
CA LYS A 38 -5.20 9.45 4.92
C LYS A 38 -5.24 8.02 5.47
N LEU A 39 -4.35 7.72 6.42
CA LEU A 39 -4.33 6.43 7.12
C LEU A 39 -5.66 6.18 7.83
N GLY A 40 -6.19 4.96 7.68
CA GLY A 40 -7.50 4.58 8.23
C GLY A 40 -8.71 5.11 7.45
N GLU A 41 -8.50 5.76 6.30
CA GLU A 41 -9.58 6.16 5.40
C GLU A 41 -9.57 5.33 4.12
N TYR A 42 -10.63 4.54 3.92
CA TYR A 42 -10.70 3.53 2.86
C TYR A 42 -11.57 3.97 1.69
N SER A 43 -11.61 5.28 1.40
CA SER A 43 -12.34 5.80 0.25
C SER A 43 -11.60 5.44 -1.05
N VAL A 44 -12.23 4.61 -1.88
CA VAL A 44 -11.70 4.15 -3.17
C VAL A 44 -12.38 4.89 -4.31
N VAL A 45 -11.58 5.37 -5.27
CA VAL A 45 -12.06 5.89 -6.55
C VAL A 45 -11.45 5.03 -7.65
N HIS A 46 -12.29 4.43 -8.47
CA HIS A 46 -11.90 3.69 -9.67
C HIS A 46 -12.92 4.00 -10.77
N SER A 47 -12.53 3.79 -12.03
CA SER A 47 -13.46 3.84 -13.15
C SER A 47 -14.37 2.58 -13.16
N ARG A 48 -15.38 2.54 -14.03
CA ARG A 48 -16.30 1.38 -14.11
C ARG A 48 -15.83 0.29 -15.08
N SER A 49 -14.55 0.29 -15.47
CA SER A 49 -14.02 -0.62 -16.50
C SER A 49 -13.74 -2.03 -15.98
N MET A 50 -13.38 -2.18 -14.72
CA MET A 50 -13.12 -3.46 -14.05
C MET A 50 -14.14 -3.67 -12.94
N THR A 51 -14.65 -4.90 -12.84
CA THR A 51 -15.52 -5.31 -11.74
C THR A 51 -14.68 -5.85 -10.59
N PHE A 52 -14.82 -5.22 -9.43
CA PHE A 52 -14.20 -5.70 -8.19
C PHE A 52 -15.11 -6.70 -7.48
N GLN A 53 -14.51 -7.78 -6.99
CA GLN A 53 -15.20 -8.85 -6.26
C GLN A 53 -14.76 -8.84 -4.80
N GLU A 54 -15.73 -8.79 -3.90
CA GLU A 54 -15.50 -8.86 -2.45
C GLU A 54 -14.66 -10.08 -2.08
N GLY A 55 -13.63 -9.88 -1.24
CA GLY A 55 -12.73 -10.93 -0.77
C GLY A 55 -11.68 -11.38 -1.79
N LYS A 56 -11.65 -10.82 -3.01
CA LYS A 56 -10.64 -11.16 -4.02
C LYS A 56 -9.36 -10.35 -3.86
N VAL A 57 -8.22 -11.00 -4.07
CA VAL A 57 -6.88 -10.41 -4.09
C VAL A 57 -6.60 -9.81 -5.48
N TYR A 58 -6.12 -8.56 -5.53
CA TYR A 58 -5.77 -7.86 -6.78
C TYR A 58 -4.32 -7.42 -6.80
N THR A 59 -3.67 -7.36 -7.97
CA THR A 59 -2.26 -6.95 -8.06
C THR A 59 -2.09 -5.45 -8.19
N PHE A 60 -1.50 -4.85 -7.15
CA PHE A 60 -1.14 -3.44 -7.14
C PHE A 60 0.27 -3.27 -7.69
N ARG A 61 0.39 -2.42 -8.71
CA ARG A 61 1.65 -2.05 -9.34
C ARG A 61 1.87 -0.55 -9.27
N CYS A 62 3.13 -0.16 -9.27
CA CYS A 62 3.52 1.23 -9.43
C CYS A 62 3.05 1.75 -10.81
N PRO A 63 2.32 2.88 -10.90
CA PRO A 63 1.90 3.44 -12.19
C PRO A 63 3.07 3.96 -13.04
N ILE A 64 4.26 4.14 -12.44
CA ILE A 64 5.43 4.70 -13.12
C ILE A 64 6.37 3.60 -13.61
N CYS A 65 6.86 2.72 -12.73
CA CYS A 65 7.79 1.65 -13.10
C CYS A 65 7.13 0.29 -13.34
N ARG A 66 5.83 0.13 -13.06
CA ARG A 66 5.07 -1.13 -13.15
C ARG A 66 5.56 -2.28 -12.27
N ALA A 67 6.50 -2.02 -11.36
CA ALA A 67 6.92 -2.99 -10.36
C ALA A 67 5.71 -3.45 -9.53
N ASP A 68 5.69 -4.74 -9.21
CA ASP A 68 4.71 -5.33 -8.30
C ASP A 68 4.97 -4.81 -6.88
N LEU A 69 3.94 -4.32 -6.22
CA LEU A 69 4.05 -3.73 -4.89
C LEU A 69 3.63 -4.71 -3.78
N THR A 70 3.41 -5.98 -4.11
CA THR A 70 3.14 -7.03 -3.11
C THR A 70 4.20 -7.02 -2.02
N SER A 71 3.78 -7.04 -0.76
CA SER A 71 4.69 -7.09 0.38
C SER A 71 5.38 -8.46 0.44
N SER A 72 6.65 -8.45 0.84
CA SER A 72 7.41 -9.65 1.19
C SER A 72 6.93 -10.29 2.50
N LEU A 73 6.22 -9.54 3.36
CA LEU A 73 5.77 -10.02 4.67
C LEU A 73 4.49 -10.86 4.60
N ASP A 74 3.60 -10.54 3.67
CA ASP A 74 2.32 -11.20 3.46
C ASP A 74 1.82 -10.92 2.04
N GLU A 75 1.41 -11.98 1.32
CA GLU A 75 0.98 -11.86 -0.07
C GLU A 75 -0.29 -11.00 -0.25
N ASN A 76 -1.09 -10.83 0.80
CA ASN A 76 -2.29 -10.01 0.82
C ASN A 76 -2.00 -8.53 1.13
N LEU A 77 -0.75 -8.16 1.41
CA LEU A 77 -0.37 -6.79 1.67
C LEU A 77 0.34 -6.15 0.47
N VAL A 78 0.22 -4.83 0.36
CA VAL A 78 0.98 -3.96 -0.55
C VAL A 78 1.94 -3.13 0.29
N ASP A 79 3.20 -2.98 -0.14
CA ASP A 79 4.15 -2.07 0.49
C ASP A 79 4.39 -0.79 -0.34
N ILE A 80 4.27 0.34 0.34
CA ILE A 80 4.69 1.66 -0.17
C ILE A 80 5.51 2.39 0.88
N LEU A 81 6.18 3.47 0.48
CA LEU A 81 6.94 4.32 1.39
C LEU A 81 6.17 5.60 1.67
N THR A 82 6.31 6.14 2.88
CA THR A 82 5.92 7.50 3.24
C THR A 82 7.08 8.18 3.94
N GLN A 83 7.12 9.51 3.87
CA GLN A 83 8.04 10.30 4.66
C GLN A 83 7.39 10.66 6.02
N THR A 84 8.16 10.61 7.10
CA THR A 84 7.78 11.15 8.42
C THR A 84 8.11 12.64 8.49
N ASP A 85 7.69 13.30 9.58
CA ASP A 85 8.01 14.71 9.83
C ASP A 85 9.52 14.94 10.00
N ASP A 86 10.26 13.94 10.48
CA ASP A 86 11.73 13.93 10.60
C ASP A 86 12.45 13.53 9.29
N GLU A 87 11.77 13.66 8.15
CA GLU A 87 12.26 13.32 6.81
C GLU A 87 12.65 11.85 6.57
N MET A 88 12.42 10.96 7.54
CA MET A 88 12.72 9.54 7.40
C MET A 88 11.69 8.82 6.52
N LEU A 89 12.16 7.96 5.61
CA LEU A 89 11.29 7.08 4.84
C LEU A 89 10.93 5.84 5.67
N VAL A 90 9.64 5.66 5.89
CA VAL A 90 9.07 4.50 6.59
C VAL A 90 8.09 3.76 5.67
N ARG A 91 7.86 2.46 5.95
CA ARG A 91 6.96 1.64 5.15
C ARG A 91 5.52 1.78 5.63
N VAL A 92 4.60 1.78 4.69
CA VAL A 92 3.17 1.60 4.90
C VAL A 92 2.73 0.35 4.16
N SER A 93 2.11 -0.57 4.88
CA SER A 93 1.54 -1.79 4.32
C SER A 93 0.02 -1.71 4.38
N PHE A 94 -0.71 -2.12 3.34
CA PHE A 94 -2.17 -2.17 3.38
C PHE A 94 -2.72 -3.38 2.62
N SER A 95 -3.93 -3.84 3.00
CA SER A 95 -4.54 -5.00 2.35
C SER A 95 -4.91 -4.71 0.89
N ARG A 96 -4.55 -5.64 0.02
CA ARG A 96 -4.93 -5.65 -1.41
C ARG A 96 -6.19 -6.49 -1.69
N VAL A 97 -6.79 -7.05 -0.64
CA VAL A 97 -8.03 -7.80 -0.73
C VAL A 97 -9.18 -6.81 -0.82
N PHE A 98 -9.99 -6.89 -1.87
CA PHE A 98 -11.10 -5.97 -2.03
C PHE A 98 -12.13 -6.15 -0.91
N GLY A 99 -12.49 -5.04 -0.27
CA GLY A 99 -13.35 -5.01 0.94
C GLY A 99 -12.58 -5.03 2.26
N GLU A 100 -11.28 -5.35 2.25
CA GLU A 100 -10.48 -5.37 3.46
C GLU A 100 -9.90 -4.00 3.83
N GLN A 101 -10.40 -3.45 4.93
CA GLN A 101 -9.83 -2.31 5.62
C GLN A 101 -8.74 -2.71 6.63
N ALA A 102 -7.48 -2.77 6.17
CA ALA A 102 -6.32 -2.93 7.02
C ALA A 102 -5.15 -2.08 6.50
N THR A 103 -4.52 -1.29 7.36
CA THR A 103 -3.32 -0.50 7.04
C THR A 103 -2.39 -0.45 8.24
N PHE A 104 -1.09 -0.52 7.96
CA PHE A 104 0.00 -0.64 8.92
C PHE A 104 1.06 0.40 8.60
N LEU A 105 1.31 1.33 9.51
CA LEU A 105 2.45 2.24 9.42
C LEU A 105 3.59 1.66 10.27
N ARG A 106 4.69 1.29 9.61
CA ARG A 106 5.84 0.61 10.20
C ARG A 106 6.91 1.64 10.56
N ALA A 107 6.79 2.22 11.75
CA ALA A 107 7.74 3.20 12.28
C ALA A 107 8.84 2.52 13.13
N PRO A 108 9.97 3.19 13.38
CA PRO A 108 11.06 2.61 14.18
C PRO A 108 10.66 2.24 15.62
N ASP A 109 9.70 2.96 16.20
CA ASP A 109 9.21 2.79 17.57
C ASP A 109 8.05 1.78 17.66
N GLY A 110 7.48 1.35 16.53
CA GLY A 110 6.39 0.40 16.51
C GLY A 110 5.57 0.37 15.23
N VAL A 111 4.50 -0.42 15.26
CA VAL A 111 3.56 -0.56 14.13
C VAL A 111 2.20 0.01 14.53
N ASN A 112 1.83 1.11 13.91
CA ASN A 112 0.50 1.69 14.04
C ASN A 112 -0.47 0.96 13.10
N ARG A 113 -1.58 0.47 13.65
CA ARG A 113 -2.58 -0.36 12.95
C ARG A 113 -3.87 0.44 12.76
N TYR A 114 -4.47 0.33 11.57
CA TYR A 114 -5.71 1.02 11.22
C TYR A 114 -6.67 0.06 10.51
N GLY A 115 -7.98 0.27 10.68
CA GLY A 115 -9.02 -0.50 10.01
C GLY A 115 -9.54 -1.70 10.78
N GLN A 116 -10.78 -2.09 10.52
CA GLN A 116 -11.50 -3.13 11.26
C GLN A 116 -10.95 -4.55 11.03
N HIS A 117 -10.19 -4.75 9.95
CA HIS A 117 -9.61 -6.05 9.61
C HIS A 117 -8.12 -6.14 9.98
N ALA A 118 -7.56 -5.15 10.67
CA ALA A 118 -6.13 -5.14 11.02
C ALA A 118 -5.71 -6.36 11.86
N SER A 119 -6.59 -6.86 12.73
CA SER A 119 -6.32 -8.04 13.58
C SER A 119 -6.16 -9.35 12.79
N ARG A 120 -6.59 -9.39 11.52
CA ARG A 120 -6.32 -10.56 10.65
C ARG A 120 -4.83 -10.78 10.40
N TYR A 121 -4.01 -9.74 10.61
CA TYR A 121 -2.58 -9.73 10.35
C TYR A 121 -1.74 -9.72 11.64
N ASP A 122 -2.32 -10.10 12.79
CA ASP A 122 -1.60 -10.11 14.08
C ASP A 122 -0.44 -11.12 14.11
N SER A 123 -0.47 -12.16 13.27
CA SER A 123 0.62 -13.13 13.12
C SER A 123 1.74 -12.65 12.19
N VAL A 124 1.56 -11.55 11.46
CA VAL A 124 2.57 -11.03 10.52
C VAL A 124 3.68 -10.33 11.31
N ASN A 125 4.92 -10.74 11.07
CA ASN A 125 6.08 -10.12 11.70
C ASN A 125 6.54 -8.86 10.94
N PHE A 126 6.00 -7.71 11.32
CA PHE A 126 6.33 -6.42 10.71
C PHE A 126 7.74 -5.89 11.03
N PHE A 127 8.44 -6.49 12.00
CA PHE A 127 9.76 -6.06 12.47
C PHE A 127 10.92 -6.86 11.82
N GLY A 128 10.67 -7.61 10.75
CA GLY A 128 11.61 -8.57 10.17
C GLY A 128 12.47 -8.12 8.98
N GLU A 129 12.31 -6.90 8.46
CA GLU A 129 13.16 -6.40 7.36
C GLU A 129 13.98 -5.19 7.83
N ALA A 130 14.89 -5.44 8.76
CA ALA A 130 16.13 -4.67 8.82
C ALA A 130 17.10 -5.28 7.80
N SER A 131 17.83 -4.40 7.09
CA SER A 131 18.87 -4.66 6.08
C SER A 131 18.43 -5.26 4.73
N ASP A 132 18.23 -4.39 3.73
CA ASP A 132 18.81 -4.68 2.41
C ASP A 132 20.35 -4.59 2.58
N PRO A 133 21.14 -5.50 2.01
CA PRO A 133 22.59 -5.40 2.03
C PRO A 133 23.01 -4.20 1.18
N GLU A 134 23.93 -3.40 1.73
CA GLU A 134 24.72 -2.45 0.95
C GLU A 134 25.49 -3.22 -0.14
N ASP A 135 25.37 -2.79 -1.39
CA ASP A 135 26.36 -2.99 -2.47
C ASP A 135 26.53 -1.65 -3.20
#